data_AF-A0A7R9DIJ7-F1
#
_entry.id   AF-A0A7R9DIJ7-F1
#
_cell.length_a   1.000
_cell.length_b   1.000
_cell.length_c   1.000
_cell.angle_alpha   90.00
_cell.angle_beta   90.00
_cell.angle_gamma   90.00
#
_symmetry.space_group_name_H-M   'P 1'
#
loop_
_entity.id
_entity.type
_entity.pdbx_description
1 polymer ?
#
loop_
_entity_poly.entity_id
_entity_poly.type
_entity_poly.pdbx_seq_one_letter_code
_entity_poly.pdbx_strand_id
1 'polypeptide(L)'
;MTSSYVITELLQSDLHKIIVSPQHLSADHIKVFLYQILRGLKYLHSARILHRDIKPGNLLVNSNCVLKICDFGLARVEEPDQTKHMTQEVVTQYYRAPEILMGARHYSAAVDVWSVGCIFGELLGRRILFLANSPVQQLELITELLGTPSLEDMRYACDGARTHMLRRAPKPSSLTALYTLSSQATHEAVHLLCQMLVFD
;
A
#
# COMPACT_ATOMS: atom_id res chain seq x y z
N MET A 1 -35.61 -6.96 -12.65
CA MET A 1 -34.35 -6.67 -11.93
C MET A 1 -34.61 -5.48 -11.02
N THR A 2 -34.43 -5.63 -9.72
CA THR A 2 -34.53 -4.51 -8.76
C THR A 2 -33.18 -3.80 -8.68
N SER A 3 -33.15 -2.52 -9.00
CA SER A 3 -31.96 -1.68 -8.77
C SER A 3 -31.81 -1.39 -7.27
N SER A 4 -30.61 -1.55 -6.74
CA SER A 4 -30.27 -1.15 -5.37
C SER A 4 -29.60 0.22 -5.39
N TYR A 5 -30.04 1.12 -4.51
CA TYR A 5 -29.47 2.46 -4.33
C TYR A 5 -28.91 2.58 -2.92
N VAL A 6 -27.67 3.06 -2.80
CA VAL A 6 -27.01 3.33 -1.52
C VAL A 6 -26.80 4.84 -1.42
N ILE A 7 -27.28 5.44 -0.34
CA ILE A 7 -27.13 6.88 -0.07
C ILE A 7 -26.03 7.05 0.99
N THR A 8 -25.03 7.85 0.67
CA THR A 8 -23.90 8.15 1.57
C THR A 8 -23.71 9.65 1.71
N GLU A 9 -22.78 10.07 2.57
CA GLU A 9 -22.28 11.45 2.52
C GLU A 9 -21.55 11.74 1.21
N LEU A 10 -21.52 13.02 0.83
CA LEU A 10 -20.80 13.50 -0.34
C LEU A 10 -19.37 13.91 0.03
N LEU A 11 -18.39 13.24 -0.56
CA LEU A 11 -16.98 13.66 -0.57
C LEU A 11 -16.63 14.08 -1.99
N GLN A 12 -16.13 15.31 -2.16
CA GLN A 12 -16.02 15.96 -3.47
C GLN A 12 -14.90 15.39 -4.35
N SER A 13 -13.90 14.74 -3.73
CA SER A 13 -12.73 14.23 -4.44
C SER A 13 -12.23 12.93 -3.81
N ASP A 14 -11.22 12.36 -4.43
CA ASP A 14 -10.39 11.28 -3.91
C ASP A 14 -8.94 11.77 -3.79
N LEU A 15 -8.12 11.05 -3.03
CA LEU A 15 -6.73 11.41 -2.77
C LEU A 15 -5.87 11.32 -4.04
N HIS A 16 -6.22 10.46 -5.01
CA HIS A 16 -5.53 10.37 -6.29
C HIS A 16 -5.58 11.72 -7.03
N LYS A 17 -6.78 12.29 -7.16
CA LYS A 17 -6.98 13.63 -7.76
C LYS A 17 -6.20 14.71 -7.04
N ILE A 18 -6.14 14.68 -5.70
CA ILE A 18 -5.34 15.65 -4.94
C ILE A 18 -3.84 15.52 -5.28
N ILE A 19 -3.30 14.30 -5.27
CA ILE A 19 -1.89 14.01 -5.56
C ILE A 19 -1.48 14.50 -6.95
N VAL A 20 -2.29 14.27 -7.98
CA VAL A 20 -1.94 14.66 -9.36
C VAL A 20 -2.30 16.11 -9.69
N SER A 21 -3.04 16.80 -8.81
CA SER A 21 -3.43 18.20 -9.01
C SER A 21 -2.28 19.18 -8.77
N PRO A 22 -2.32 20.38 -9.38
CA PRO A 22 -1.36 21.45 -9.09
C PRO A 22 -1.58 22.12 -7.72
N GLN A 23 -2.61 21.73 -6.95
CA GLN A 23 -2.88 22.30 -5.63
C GLN A 23 -1.68 22.06 -4.71
N HIS A 24 -1.25 23.05 -3.93
CA HIS A 24 -0.13 22.87 -3.02
C HIS A 24 -0.48 21.86 -1.91
N LEU A 25 0.38 20.85 -1.72
CA LEU A 25 0.24 19.84 -0.67
C LEU A 25 1.36 20.09 0.34
N SER A 26 1.02 20.68 1.49
CA SER A 26 1.98 20.97 2.56
C SER A 26 2.27 19.72 3.40
N ALA A 27 3.35 19.75 4.17
CA ALA A 27 3.70 18.65 5.10
C ALA A 27 2.56 18.38 6.10
N ASP A 28 1.82 19.39 6.53
CA ASP A 28 0.70 19.21 7.46
C ASP A 28 -0.52 18.53 6.79
N HIS A 29 -0.77 18.80 5.50
CA HIS A 29 -1.77 18.03 4.75
C HIS A 29 -1.38 16.55 4.68
N ILE A 30 -0.11 16.25 4.39
CA ILE A 30 0.39 14.86 4.34
C ILE A 30 0.21 14.18 5.69
N LYS A 31 0.60 14.83 6.79
CA LYS A 31 0.42 14.30 8.16
C LYS A 31 -1.05 14.03 8.47
N VAL A 32 -1.95 14.97 8.15
CA VAL A 32 -3.38 14.85 8.42
C VAL A 32 -4.02 13.73 7.61
N PHE A 33 -3.66 13.57 6.33
CA PHE A 33 -4.14 12.45 5.52
C PHE A 33 -3.61 11.12 6.02
N LEU A 34 -2.29 11.01 6.23
CA LEU A 34 -1.67 9.79 6.74
C LEU A 34 -2.27 9.35 8.08
N TYR A 35 -2.44 10.29 9.01
CA TYR A 35 -3.07 10.03 10.31
C TYR A 35 -4.50 9.50 10.15
N GLN A 36 -5.32 10.11 9.30
CA GLN A 36 -6.71 9.66 9.11
C GLN A 36 -6.80 8.27 8.45
N ILE A 37 -5.91 7.96 7.50
CA ILE A 37 -5.82 6.63 6.89
C ILE A 37 -5.49 5.60 7.97
N LEU A 38 -4.41 5.81 8.73
CA LEU A 38 -3.98 4.90 9.79
C LEU A 38 -5.01 4.76 10.90
N ARG A 39 -5.71 5.85 11.26
CA ARG A 39 -6.81 5.82 12.23
C ARG A 39 -7.98 4.97 11.74
N GLY A 40 -8.34 5.08 10.46
CA GLY A 40 -9.37 4.25 9.83
C GLY A 40 -8.97 2.77 9.80
N LEU A 41 -7.74 2.47 9.36
CA LEU A 41 -7.22 1.11 9.33
C LEU A 41 -7.13 0.49 10.73
N LYS A 42 -6.68 1.23 11.75
CA LYS A 42 -6.67 0.74 13.13
C LYS A 42 -8.06 0.23 13.56
N TYR A 43 -9.12 0.95 13.20
CA TYR A 43 -10.49 0.53 13.50
C TYR A 43 -10.87 -0.75 12.74
N LEU A 44 -10.59 -0.83 11.44
CA LEU A 44 -10.87 -2.03 10.64
C LEU A 44 -10.09 -3.25 11.13
N HIS A 45 -8.79 -3.09 11.38
CA HIS A 45 -7.89 -4.15 11.84
C HIS A 45 -8.28 -4.64 13.24
N SER A 46 -8.77 -3.76 14.13
CA SER A 46 -9.31 -4.20 15.43
C SER A 46 -10.56 -5.09 15.29
N ALA A 47 -11.29 -4.97 14.18
CA ALA A 47 -12.42 -5.81 13.83
C ALA A 47 -12.02 -7.01 12.94
N ARG A 48 -10.71 -7.25 12.76
CA ARG A 48 -10.14 -8.27 11.86
C ARG A 48 -10.58 -8.11 10.41
N ILE A 49 -10.87 -6.89 9.97
CA ILE A 49 -11.22 -6.59 8.59
C ILE A 49 -9.96 -6.12 7.86
N LEU A 50 -9.56 -6.86 6.82
CA LEU A 50 -8.52 -6.48 5.88
C LEU A 50 -9.18 -5.79 4.68
N HIS A 51 -8.72 -4.60 4.30
CA HIS A 51 -9.29 -3.89 3.17
C HIS A 51 -8.79 -4.44 1.82
N ARG A 52 -7.49 -4.74 1.73
CA ARG A 52 -6.80 -5.38 0.59
C ARG A 52 -6.79 -4.59 -0.73
N ASP A 53 -7.29 -3.36 -0.74
CA ASP A 53 -7.30 -2.48 -1.93
C ASP A 53 -7.19 -1.00 -1.50
N ILE A 54 -6.33 -0.75 -0.51
CA ILE A 54 -5.99 0.61 -0.10
C ILE A 54 -5.16 1.26 -1.21
N LYS A 55 -5.72 2.31 -1.81
CA LYS A 55 -5.09 3.10 -2.87
C LYS A 55 -5.69 4.51 -2.87
N PRO A 56 -5.02 5.52 -3.44
CA PRO A 56 -5.50 6.91 -3.39
C PRO A 56 -6.90 7.11 -3.96
N GLY A 57 -7.32 6.32 -4.95
CA GLY A 57 -8.68 6.36 -5.51
C GLY A 57 -9.78 5.85 -4.57
N ASN A 58 -9.43 5.04 -3.57
CA ASN A 58 -10.36 4.51 -2.54
C ASN A 58 -10.30 5.33 -1.23
N LEU A 59 -9.62 6.47 -1.25
CA LEU A 59 -9.50 7.39 -0.13
C LEU A 59 -10.19 8.70 -0.51
N LEU A 60 -11.46 8.80 -0.15
CA LEU A 60 -12.29 9.96 -0.47
C LEU A 60 -11.94 11.12 0.46
N VAL A 61 -11.97 12.34 -0.08
CA VAL A 61 -11.60 13.57 0.63
C VAL A 61 -12.56 14.72 0.34
N ASN A 62 -12.69 15.64 1.31
CA ASN A 62 -13.42 16.89 1.13
C ASN A 62 -12.53 18.13 1.33
N SER A 63 -13.11 19.32 1.11
CA SER A 63 -12.43 20.61 1.27
C SER A 63 -11.93 20.90 2.69
N ASN A 64 -12.46 20.21 3.70
CA ASN A 64 -12.04 20.35 5.09
C ASN A 64 -10.93 19.35 5.46
N CYS A 65 -10.30 18.73 4.46
CA CYS A 65 -9.30 17.67 4.61
C CYS A 65 -9.77 16.46 5.42
N VAL A 66 -11.09 16.22 5.50
CA VAL A 66 -11.62 14.98 6.05
C VAL A 66 -11.40 13.88 5.02
N LEU A 67 -10.82 12.77 5.47
CA LEU A 67 -10.54 11.60 4.65
C LEU A 67 -11.36 10.40 5.13
N LYS A 68 -11.95 9.65 4.19
CA LYS A 68 -12.67 8.41 4.47
C LYS A 68 -12.25 7.30 3.52
N ILE A 69 -12.06 6.11 4.09
CA ILE A 69 -11.78 4.88 3.34
C ILE A 69 -13.10 4.37 2.74
N CYS A 70 -13.11 4.05 1.45
CA CYS A 70 -14.27 3.50 0.76
C CYS A 70 -13.91 2.25 -0.06
N ASP A 71 -14.92 1.65 -0.70
CA ASP A 71 -14.79 0.46 -1.54
C ASP A 71 -14.29 -0.80 -0.82
N PHE A 72 -15.19 -1.37 -0.02
CA PHE A 72 -14.97 -2.63 0.70
C PHE A 72 -15.30 -3.87 -0.16
N GLY A 73 -15.42 -3.73 -1.48
CA GLY A 73 -15.78 -4.86 -2.37
C GLY A 73 -14.80 -6.03 -2.31
N LEU A 74 -13.53 -5.71 -2.02
CA LEU A 74 -12.45 -6.67 -1.83
C LEU A 74 -12.09 -6.87 -0.36
N ALA A 75 -12.84 -6.31 0.59
CA ALA A 75 -12.55 -6.52 2.00
C ALA A 75 -12.85 -7.98 2.42
N ARG A 76 -12.06 -8.50 3.36
CA ARG A 76 -12.26 -9.83 3.96
C ARG A 76 -12.00 -9.79 5.45
N VAL A 77 -12.65 -10.69 6.17
CA VAL A 77 -12.25 -11.01 7.54
C VAL A 77 -10.96 -11.81 7.46
N GLU A 78 -9.98 -11.43 8.28
CA GLU A 78 -8.74 -12.18 8.46
C GLU A 78 -9.05 -13.62 8.86
N GLU A 79 -8.50 -14.60 8.12
CA GLU A 79 -8.73 -16.02 8.39
C GLU A 79 -7.66 -16.53 9.36
N PRO A 80 -8.03 -16.88 10.62
CA PRO A 80 -7.08 -17.37 11.60
C PRO A 80 -6.55 -18.78 11.27
N ASP A 81 -7.30 -19.56 10.48
CA ASP A 81 -6.91 -20.90 10.08
C ASP A 81 -5.93 -20.88 8.89
N GLN A 82 -4.65 -21.14 9.16
CA GLN A 82 -3.58 -21.19 8.15
C GLN A 82 -3.71 -22.35 7.13
N THR A 83 -4.72 -23.21 7.26
CA THR A 83 -5.00 -24.25 6.25
C THR A 83 -5.94 -23.75 5.15
N LYS A 84 -6.63 -22.61 5.35
CA LYS A 84 -7.62 -22.08 4.41
C LYS A 84 -7.07 -20.94 3.58
N HIS A 85 -6.86 -21.18 2.30
CA HIS A 85 -6.29 -20.16 1.42
C HIS A 85 -7.17 -18.91 1.29
N MET A 86 -6.54 -17.73 1.37
CA MET A 86 -7.18 -16.47 1.03
C MET A 86 -6.99 -16.17 -0.47
N THR A 87 -8.07 -15.76 -1.15
CA THR A 87 -8.04 -15.51 -2.60
C THR A 87 -7.17 -14.29 -2.95
N GLN A 88 -6.39 -14.40 -4.02
CA GLN A 88 -5.69 -13.29 -4.63
C GLN A 88 -6.57 -12.67 -5.74
N GLU A 89 -7.22 -11.56 -5.43
CA GLU A 89 -8.07 -10.86 -6.39
C GLU A 89 -7.21 -9.97 -7.32
N VAL A 90 -7.48 -10.02 -8.63
CA VAL A 90 -6.67 -9.34 -9.64
C VAL A 90 -7.15 -7.90 -9.83
N VAL A 91 -6.53 -6.94 -9.12
CA VAL A 91 -6.75 -5.49 -9.22
C VAL A 91 -5.46 -4.66 -9.41
N THR A 92 -5.46 -3.36 -9.10
CA THR A 92 -4.32 -2.44 -9.19
C THR A 92 -3.07 -3.00 -8.50
N GLN A 93 -1.92 -2.99 -9.17
CA GLN A 93 -0.68 -3.64 -8.68
C GLN A 93 0.25 -2.73 -7.86
N TYR A 94 0.16 -1.40 -8.05
CA TYR A 94 1.13 -0.43 -7.50
C TYR A 94 1.23 -0.39 -5.97
N TYR A 95 0.15 -0.79 -5.29
CA TYR A 95 0.01 -0.74 -3.84
C TYR A 95 0.02 -2.13 -3.19
N ARG A 96 0.25 -3.19 -3.97
CA ARG A 96 0.27 -4.56 -3.44
C ARG A 96 1.56 -4.85 -2.69
N ALA A 97 1.40 -5.53 -1.56
CA ALA A 97 2.48 -5.98 -0.70
C ALA A 97 3.31 -7.11 -1.35
N PRO A 98 4.61 -7.22 -1.06
CA PRO A 98 5.51 -8.18 -1.67
C PRO A 98 5.05 -9.63 -1.46
N GLU A 99 4.52 -9.98 -0.29
CA GLU A 99 4.00 -11.31 0.04
C GLU A 99 2.82 -11.70 -0.87
N ILE A 100 1.94 -10.76 -1.22
CA ILE A 100 0.86 -11.00 -2.19
C ILE A 100 1.46 -11.25 -3.58
N LEU A 101 2.42 -10.43 -4.00
CA LEU A 101 3.10 -10.56 -5.31
C LEU A 101 3.90 -11.86 -5.42
N MET A 102 4.45 -12.34 -4.32
CA MET A 102 5.19 -13.61 -4.24
C MET A 102 4.28 -14.84 -4.16
N GLY A 103 2.96 -14.68 -4.02
CA GLY A 103 2.01 -15.80 -4.02
C GLY A 103 1.65 -16.35 -2.64
N ALA A 104 1.88 -15.58 -1.56
CA ALA A 104 1.46 -15.98 -0.23
C ALA A 104 -0.05 -16.23 -0.17
N ARG A 105 -0.43 -17.34 0.46
CA ARG A 105 -1.83 -17.79 0.60
C ARG A 105 -2.50 -17.28 1.87
N HIS A 106 -1.69 -16.79 2.80
CA HIS A 106 -2.09 -16.14 4.04
C HIS A 106 -1.36 -14.83 4.14
N TYR A 107 -2.09 -13.80 4.57
CA TYR A 107 -1.57 -12.46 4.74
C TYR A 107 -2.39 -11.76 5.83
N SER A 108 -1.77 -10.82 6.52
CA SER A 108 -2.33 -10.15 7.69
C SER A 108 -2.73 -8.71 7.37
N ALA A 109 -3.11 -7.94 8.39
CA ALA A 109 -3.26 -6.49 8.34
C ALA A 109 -2.04 -5.73 7.76
N ALA A 110 -0.86 -6.35 7.75
CA ALA A 110 0.37 -5.77 7.19
C ALA A 110 0.23 -5.39 5.70
N VAL A 111 -0.60 -6.10 4.92
CA VAL A 111 -0.80 -5.77 3.50
C VAL A 111 -1.39 -4.37 3.30
N ASP A 112 -2.31 -3.96 4.19
CA ASP A 112 -2.90 -2.63 4.13
C ASP A 112 -1.88 -1.57 4.56
N VAL A 113 -1.02 -1.88 5.53
CA VAL A 113 0.05 -0.98 6.00
C VAL A 113 1.09 -0.76 4.91
N TRP A 114 1.46 -1.81 4.17
CA TRP A 114 2.31 -1.69 2.98
C TRP A 114 1.70 -0.74 1.95
N SER A 115 0.40 -0.92 1.63
CA SER A 115 -0.30 -0.02 0.71
C SER A 115 -0.27 1.43 1.20
N VAL A 116 -0.40 1.67 2.50
CA VAL A 116 -0.23 3.02 3.09
C VAL A 116 1.18 3.55 2.91
N GLY A 117 2.21 2.71 3.05
CA GLY A 117 3.60 3.08 2.75
C GLY A 117 3.76 3.58 1.30
N CYS A 118 3.22 2.85 0.32
CA CYS A 118 3.22 3.28 -1.08
C CYS A 118 2.53 4.65 -1.25
N ILE A 119 1.35 4.84 -0.63
CA ILE A 119 0.60 6.11 -0.69
C ILE A 119 1.38 7.24 -0.01
N PHE A 120 2.06 6.96 1.11
CA PHE A 120 2.85 7.96 1.81
C PHE A 120 4.05 8.42 0.97
N GLY A 121 4.76 7.50 0.33
CA GLY A 121 5.79 7.83 -0.65
C GLY A 121 5.25 8.65 -1.82
N GLU A 122 4.05 8.33 -2.31
CA GLU A 122 3.38 9.08 -3.38
C GLU A 122 2.92 10.48 -2.94
N LEU A 123 2.44 10.66 -1.70
CA LEU A 123 2.13 11.96 -1.13
C LEU A 123 3.39 12.85 -1.06
N LEU A 124 4.52 12.28 -0.64
CA LEU A 124 5.80 12.98 -0.55
C LEU A 124 6.35 13.35 -1.94
N GLY A 125 6.27 12.43 -2.91
CA GLY A 125 6.90 12.57 -4.22
C GLY A 125 5.98 13.04 -5.36
N ARG A 126 4.67 13.16 -5.12
CA ARG A 126 3.62 13.47 -6.13
C ARG A 126 3.60 12.53 -7.34
N ARG A 127 4.14 11.33 -7.19
CA ARG A 127 4.21 10.29 -8.23
C ARG A 127 4.09 8.92 -7.59
N ILE A 128 3.46 7.98 -8.29
CA ILE A 128 3.34 6.59 -7.87
C ILE A 128 4.73 6.06 -7.51
N LEU A 129 4.88 5.52 -6.29
CA LEU A 129 6.18 5.08 -5.76
C LEU A 129 6.77 3.92 -6.57
N PHE A 130 5.92 2.93 -6.90
CA PHE A 130 6.29 1.76 -7.70
C PHE A 130 5.39 1.67 -8.93
N LEU A 131 5.81 2.29 -10.03
CA LEU A 131 5.04 2.31 -11.28
C LEU A 131 5.40 1.10 -12.17
N ALA A 132 4.77 -0.04 -11.91
CA ALA A 132 5.02 -1.28 -12.65
C ALA A 132 3.91 -1.66 -13.65
N ASN A 133 4.29 -2.28 -14.77
CA ASN A 133 3.37 -2.81 -15.76
C ASN A 133 3.01 -4.29 -15.53
N SER A 134 3.71 -4.98 -14.62
CA SER A 134 3.41 -6.38 -14.27
C SER A 134 3.74 -6.68 -12.80
N PRO A 135 3.17 -7.75 -12.21
CA PRO A 135 3.50 -8.17 -10.84
C PRO A 135 4.99 -8.49 -10.63
N VAL A 136 5.63 -9.04 -11.67
CA VAL A 136 7.07 -9.31 -11.65
C VAL A 136 7.86 -8.01 -11.59
N GLN A 137 7.54 -7.05 -12.47
CA GLN A 137 8.19 -5.74 -12.46
C GLN A 137 7.93 -4.99 -11.13
N GLN A 138 6.73 -5.13 -10.55
CA GLN A 138 6.41 -4.54 -9.24
C GLN A 138 7.37 -5.08 -8.17
N LEU A 139 7.57 -6.40 -8.13
CA LEU A 139 8.51 -7.02 -7.20
C LEU A 139 9.96 -6.60 -7.45
N GLU A 140 10.35 -6.39 -8.72
CA GLU A 140 11.67 -5.86 -9.08
C GLU A 140 11.89 -4.43 -8.57
N LEU A 141 10.92 -3.52 -8.75
CA LEU A 141 11.00 -2.14 -8.24
C LEU A 141 11.07 -2.09 -6.71
N ILE A 142 10.30 -2.97 -6.04
CA ILE A 142 10.37 -3.12 -4.58
C ILE A 142 11.79 -3.55 -4.16
N THR A 143 12.35 -4.55 -4.85
CA THR A 143 13.71 -5.05 -4.60
C THR A 143 14.79 -3.99 -4.88
N GLU A 144 14.57 -3.10 -5.84
CA GLU A 144 15.48 -1.97 -6.10
C GLU A 144 15.54 -0.97 -4.94
N LEU A 145 14.44 -0.79 -4.22
CA LEU A 145 14.39 0.08 -3.05
C LEU A 145 14.85 -0.63 -1.78
N LEU A 146 14.29 -1.81 -1.49
CA LEU A 146 14.50 -2.51 -0.21
C LEU A 146 15.72 -3.44 -0.21
N GLY A 147 16.29 -3.73 -1.38
CA GLY A 147 17.31 -4.75 -1.54
C GLY A 147 16.72 -6.15 -1.76
N THR A 148 17.59 -7.14 -1.93
CA THR A 148 17.17 -8.53 -2.15
C THR A 148 16.54 -9.12 -0.89
N PRO A 149 15.31 -9.68 -0.97
CA PRO A 149 14.66 -10.30 0.18
C PRO A 149 15.47 -11.50 0.68
N SER A 150 15.43 -11.72 1.99
CA SER A 150 16.05 -12.87 2.64
C SER A 150 15.29 -14.18 2.33
N LEU A 151 15.87 -15.34 2.69
CA LEU A 151 15.14 -16.60 2.59
C LEU A 151 13.95 -16.67 3.57
N GLU A 152 14.04 -15.96 4.69
CA GLU A 152 12.95 -15.84 5.66
C GLU A 152 11.80 -15.02 5.08
N ASP A 153 12.12 -13.89 4.44
CA ASP A 153 11.17 -13.03 3.72
C ASP A 153 10.39 -13.81 2.63
N MET A 154 11.05 -14.79 2.03
CA MET A 154 10.48 -15.63 0.98
C MET A 154 9.89 -16.95 1.50
N ARG A 155 9.71 -17.13 2.81
CA ARG A 155 9.23 -18.39 3.40
C ARG A 155 7.89 -18.86 2.84
N TYR A 156 6.99 -17.92 2.54
CA TYR A 156 5.65 -18.19 1.97
C TYR A 156 5.56 -17.90 0.46
N ALA A 157 6.66 -17.53 -0.18
CA ALA A 157 6.70 -17.31 -1.62
C ALA A 157 6.46 -18.61 -2.40
N CYS A 158 5.73 -18.54 -3.51
CA CYS A 158 5.58 -19.65 -4.43
C CYS A 158 6.91 -19.94 -5.16
N ASP A 159 7.05 -21.16 -5.69
CA ASP A 159 8.28 -21.62 -6.36
C ASP A 159 8.72 -20.70 -7.50
N GLY A 160 7.75 -20.18 -8.27
CA GLY A 160 8.02 -19.24 -9.36
C GLY A 160 8.64 -17.93 -8.89
N ALA A 161 8.05 -17.30 -7.87
CA ALA A 161 8.55 -16.04 -7.30
C ALA A 161 9.92 -16.23 -6.64
N ARG A 162 10.07 -17.29 -5.84
CA ARG A 162 11.34 -17.63 -5.17
C ARG A 162 12.45 -17.88 -6.18
N THR A 163 12.20 -18.69 -7.21
CA THR A 163 13.19 -18.97 -8.26
C THR A 163 13.57 -17.71 -9.02
N HIS A 164 12.61 -16.84 -9.32
CA HIS A 164 12.86 -15.58 -10.00
C HIS A 164 13.75 -14.64 -9.16
N MET A 165 13.48 -14.51 -7.85
CA MET A 165 14.28 -13.68 -6.94
C MET A 165 15.71 -14.23 -6.76
N LEU A 166 15.87 -15.53 -6.52
CA LEU A 166 17.18 -16.15 -6.29
C LEU A 166 18.10 -16.17 -7.52
N ARG A 167 17.55 -16.04 -8.74
CA ARG A 167 18.35 -15.93 -9.97
C ARG A 167 19.03 -14.57 -10.13
N ARG A 168 18.59 -13.55 -9.40
CA ARG A 168 19.11 -12.18 -9.51
C ARG A 168 20.34 -12.04 -8.61
N ALA A 169 21.25 -11.16 -9.01
CA ALA A 169 22.38 -10.78 -8.16
C ALA A 169 21.88 -10.10 -6.88
N PRO A 170 22.43 -10.43 -5.70
CA PRO A 170 22.10 -9.74 -4.45
C PRO A 170 22.33 -8.22 -4.58
N LYS A 171 21.35 -7.43 -4.13
CA LYS A 171 21.42 -5.97 -4.11
C LYS A 171 21.22 -5.44 -2.68
N PRO A 172 22.01 -4.45 -2.24
CA PRO A 172 21.74 -3.74 -0.99
C PRO A 172 20.51 -2.84 -1.12
N SER A 173 19.92 -2.46 0.02
CA SER A 173 18.81 -1.50 0.06
C SER A 173 19.26 -0.10 -0.37
N SER A 174 18.38 0.63 -1.07
CA SER A 174 18.58 2.01 -1.54
C SER A 174 17.66 3.00 -0.84
N LEU A 175 17.47 2.85 0.48
CA LEU A 175 16.52 3.67 1.27
C LEU A 175 16.86 5.17 1.26
N THR A 176 18.12 5.54 0.99
CA THR A 176 18.53 6.94 0.84
C THR A 176 17.81 7.65 -0.31
N ALA A 177 17.32 6.91 -1.31
CA ALA A 177 16.51 7.46 -2.39
C ALA A 177 15.21 8.11 -1.89
N LEU A 178 14.66 7.66 -0.75
CA LEU A 178 13.42 8.21 -0.17
C LEU A 178 13.59 9.66 0.31
N TYR A 179 14.78 10.06 0.74
CA TYR A 179 15.08 11.45 1.10
C TYR A 179 15.04 12.41 -0.11
N THR A 180 15.13 11.86 -1.33
CA THR A 180 15.12 12.66 -2.57
C THR A 180 13.71 12.89 -3.11
N LEU A 181 12.67 12.33 -2.48
CA LEU A 181 11.29 12.44 -2.95
C LEU A 181 10.80 13.89 -2.99
N SER A 182 11.07 14.67 -1.94
CA SER A 182 10.81 16.11 -1.88
C SER A 182 11.47 16.74 -0.66
N SER A 183 11.39 18.07 -0.53
CA SER A 183 11.80 18.79 0.68
C SER A 183 10.97 18.45 1.92
N GLN A 184 9.83 17.76 1.77
CA GLN A 184 8.98 17.31 2.87
C GLN A 184 9.38 15.91 3.38
N ALA A 185 10.31 15.23 2.72
CA ALA A 185 10.87 13.94 3.16
C ALA A 185 11.86 14.13 4.32
N THR A 186 11.34 14.58 5.48
CA THR A 186 12.14 14.71 6.70
C THR A 186 12.62 13.35 7.20
N HIS A 187 13.58 13.35 8.13
CA HIS A 187 14.07 12.11 8.71
C HIS A 187 12.96 11.28 9.37
N GLU A 188 12.03 11.93 10.06
CA GLU A 188 10.89 11.27 10.71
C GLU A 188 9.91 10.69 9.68
N ALA A 189 9.67 11.42 8.59
CA ALA A 189 8.81 10.97 7.51
C ALA A 189 9.39 9.74 6.81
N VAL A 190 10.68 9.80 6.45
CA VAL A 190 11.37 8.67 5.81
C VAL A 190 11.49 7.48 6.77
N HIS A 191 11.79 7.73 8.06
CA HIS A 191 11.85 6.67 9.06
C HIS A 191 10.52 5.93 9.19
N LEU A 192 9.39 6.66 9.29
CA LEU A 192 8.06 6.04 9.33
C LEU A 192 7.74 5.29 8.03
N LEU A 193 8.12 5.85 6.87
CA LEU A 193 7.93 5.20 5.58
C LEU A 193 8.71 3.87 5.49
N CYS A 194 9.95 3.84 5.98
CA CYS A 194 10.76 2.62 6.04
C CYS A 194 10.17 1.56 7.00
N GLN A 195 9.42 1.97 8.03
CA GLN A 195 8.73 1.03 8.91
C GLN A 195 7.47 0.41 8.26
N MET A 196 6.91 1.05 7.23
CA MET A 196 5.77 0.53 6.46
C MET A 196 6.20 -0.32 5.26
N LEU A 197 7.36 -0.01 4.66
CA LEU A 197 7.89 -0.69 3.49
C LEU A 197 8.98 -1.69 3.89
N VAL A 198 8.54 -2.86 4.35
CA VAL A 198 9.42 -3.97 4.73
C VAL A 198 8.95 -5.27 4.09
N PHE A 199 9.87 -6.21 3.89
CA PHE A 199 9.49 -7.60 3.67
C PHE A 199 9.07 -8.26 5.00
N ASP A 200 8.34 -9.37 4.90
CA ASP A 200 7.60 -10.04 5.99
C ASP A 200 8.35 -11.22 6.65
#